data_AF-A0A7K6UKB9-F1
#
_entry.id   AF-A0A7K6UKB9-F1
#
_cell.length_a   1.000
_cell.length_b   1.000
_cell.length_c   1.000
_cell.angle_alpha   90.00
_cell.angle_beta   90.00
_cell.angle_gamma   90.00
#
_symmetry.space_group_name_H-M   'P 1'
#
loop_
_entity.id
_entity.type
_entity.pdbx_description
1 polymer ?
#
loop_
_entity_poly.entity_id
_entity_poly.type
_entity_poly.pdbx_seq_one_letter_code
_entity_poly.pdbx_strand_id
1 'polypeptide(L)' 'LAVIYEAPDAADAALYAARCRCLRPRWRDRPGALLDVGFLGRWWVLERRLRDCDVNEEEFAALPEPLRRVRPRRHLRSHH' A
#
# COMPACT_ATOMS: atom_id res chain seq x y z
N LEU A 1 13.22 10.83 -8.09
CA LEU A 1 12.49 9.56 -8.23
C LEU A 1 13.09 8.58 -7.24
N ALA A 2 12.27 7.92 -6.43
CA ALA A 2 12.67 6.92 -5.44
C ALA A 2 11.75 5.70 -5.54
N VAL A 3 12.20 4.54 -5.05
CA VAL A 3 11.45 3.29 -5.06
C VAL A 3 11.67 2.58 -3.73
N ILE A 4 10.60 2.03 -3.15
CA ILE A 4 10.66 1.11 -2.02
C ILE A 4 10.31 -0.28 -2.51
N TYR A 5 11.11 -1.26 -2.12
CA TYR A 5 10.88 -2.66 -2.42
C TYR A 5 11.20 -3.52 -1.21
N GLU A 6 10.54 -4.67 -1.14
CA GLU A 6 10.83 -5.70 -0.15
C GLU A 6 12.08 -6.48 -0.57
N ALA A 7 13.07 -6.59 0.31
CA ALA A 7 14.22 -7.47 0.12
C ALA A 7 13.89 -8.89 0.61
N PRO A 8 14.46 -9.95 -0.01
CA PRO A 8 14.22 -11.32 0.45
C PRO A 8 14.81 -11.61 1.83
N ASP A 9 15.87 -10.89 2.21
CA ASP A 9 16.59 -11.05 3.46
C ASP A 9 16.89 -9.67 4.08
N ALA A 10 17.08 -9.64 5.40
CA ALA A 10 17.55 -8.45 6.09
C ALA A 10 18.97 -8.05 5.66
N ALA A 11 19.29 -6.76 5.74
CA ALA A 11 20.57 -6.23 5.28
C ALA A 11 21.78 -6.78 6.07
N ASP A 12 21.55 -7.20 7.32
CA ASP A 12 22.54 -7.75 8.24
C ASP A 12 22.60 -9.29 8.24
N ALA A 13 21.83 -9.96 7.36
CA ALA A 13 21.83 -11.41 7.28
C ALA A 13 23.22 -11.97 6.92
N ALA A 14 23.76 -12.81 7.80
CA ALA A 14 25.07 -13.45 7.61
C ALA A 14 25.00 -14.84 6.95
N LEU A 15 23.80 -15.34 6.64
CA LEU A 15 23.59 -16.64 6.00
C LEU A 15 24.17 -16.66 4.58
N TYR A 16 24.79 -17.78 4.21
CA TYR A 16 25.36 -17.96 2.87
C TYR A 16 24.30 -17.77 1.76
N ALA A 17 23.09 -18.30 1.97
CA ALA A 17 21.99 -18.18 1.02
C ALA A 17 21.64 -16.71 0.69
N ALA A 18 21.68 -15.81 1.67
CA ALA A 18 21.41 -14.38 1.51
C ALA A 18 22.58 -13.61 0.84
N ARG A 19 23.83 -14.08 1.02
CA ARG A 19 25.03 -13.41 0.53
C ARG A 19 25.51 -13.90 -0.84
N CYS A 20 25.29 -15.17 -1.21
CA CYS A 20 25.69 -15.71 -2.51
C CYS A 20 24.93 -15.00 -3.63
N ARG A 21 25.64 -14.22 -4.46
CA ARG A 21 25.05 -13.54 -5.64
C ARG A 21 24.38 -14.52 -6.60
N CYS A 22 24.91 -15.73 -6.64
CA CYS A 22 24.47 -16.94 -7.34
C CYS A 22 23.06 -17.38 -6.95
N LEU A 23 22.68 -17.19 -5.69
CA LEU A 23 21.39 -17.62 -5.14
C LEU A 23 20.38 -16.46 -5.08
N ARG A 24 20.78 -15.22 -5.41
CA ARG A 24 19.89 -14.07 -5.34
C ARG A 24 18.77 -14.18 -6.38
N PRO A 25 17.50 -14.00 -5.98
CA PRO A 25 16.39 -14.01 -6.91
C PRO A 25 16.53 -12.84 -7.89
N ARG A 26 16.13 -13.05 -9.15
CA ARG A 26 16.12 -11.96 -10.13
C ARG A 26 14.88 -11.10 -9.89
N TRP A 27 14.98 -9.83 -10.23
CA TRP A 27 13.85 -8.89 -10.16
C TRP A 27 12.63 -9.36 -10.95
N ARG A 28 12.85 -10.05 -12.08
CA ARG A 28 11.77 -10.59 -12.92
C ARG A 28 11.01 -11.73 -12.23
N ASP A 29 11.65 -12.41 -11.29
CA ASP A 29 11.07 -13.56 -10.58
C ASP A 29 10.20 -13.10 -9.40
N ARG A 30 10.21 -11.80 -9.05
CA ARG A 30 9.41 -11.24 -7.96
C ARG A 30 8.65 -9.97 -8.37
N PRO A 31 7.61 -10.09 -9.21
CA PRO A 31 6.78 -8.95 -9.63
C PRO A 31 6.05 -8.23 -8.48
N GLY A 32 5.95 -8.84 -7.28
CA GLY A 32 5.36 -8.23 -6.09
C GLY A 32 6.34 -7.52 -5.14
N ALA A 33 7.64 -7.50 -5.44
CA ALA A 33 8.64 -6.92 -4.54
C ALA A 33 8.54 -5.39 -4.47
N LEU A 34 8.00 -4.73 -5.50
CA LEU A 34 7.82 -3.28 -5.52
C LEU A 34 6.67 -2.87 -4.60
N LEU A 35 6.96 -2.05 -3.60
CA LEU A 35 5.96 -1.62 -2.60
C LEU A 35 5.42 -0.21 -2.91
N ASP A 36 6.30 0.74 -3.24
CA ASP A 36 5.90 2.12 -3.53
C ASP A 36 6.90 2.84 -4.45
N VAL A 37 6.43 3.91 -5.10
CA VAL A 37 7.21 4.80 -5.95
C VAL A 37 7.08 6.22 -5.42
N GLY A 38 8.23 6.85 -5.17
CA GLY A 38 8.37 8.21 -4.67
C GLY A 38 8.66 9.20 -5.80
N PHE A 39 7.71 10.06 -6.13
CA PHE A 39 7.89 11.10 -7.16
C PHE A 39 7.04 12.33 -6.83
N LEU A 40 7.55 13.53 -7.16
CA LEU A 40 6.95 14.82 -6.83
C LEU A 40 6.70 15.04 -5.33
N GLY A 41 7.63 14.56 -4.49
CA GLY A 41 7.54 14.70 -3.04
C GLY A 41 6.45 13.84 -2.39
N ARG A 42 5.92 12.84 -3.10
CA ARG A 42 4.83 11.97 -2.64
C ARG A 42 5.19 10.50 -2.80
N TRP A 43 4.66 9.69 -1.90
CA TRP A 43 4.63 8.22 -1.99
C TRP A 43 3.24 7.81 -2.47
N TRP A 44 3.16 7.38 -3.73
CA TRP A 44 1.88 7.30 -4.45
C TRP A 44 1.00 6.15 -3.98
N VAL A 45 1.57 5.00 -3.62
CA VAL A 45 0.80 3.86 -3.10
C VAL A 45 0.36 4.15 -1.67
N LEU A 46 1.26 4.65 -0.82
CA LEU A 46 0.95 5.01 0.55
C LEU A 46 -0.15 6.09 0.63
N GLU A 47 -0.05 7.17 -0.14
CA GLU A 47 -1.06 8.24 -0.17
C GLU A 47 -2.44 7.71 -0.57
N ARG A 48 -2.50 6.78 -1.53
CA ARG A 48 -3.76 6.14 -1.92
C ARG A 48 -4.35 5.27 -0.82
N ARG A 49 -3.51 4.51 -0.10
CA ARG A 49 -3.97 3.63 1.00
C ARG A 49 -4.42 4.42 2.23
N LEU A 50 -3.81 5.58 2.48
CA LEU A 50 -4.15 6.45 3.60
C LEU A 50 -5.37 7.35 3.34
N ARG A 51 -5.97 7.31 2.16
CA ARG A 51 -7.06 8.21 1.79
C ARG A 51 -8.31 8.06 2.66
N ASP A 52 -8.71 6.83 2.95
CA ASP A 52 -9.95 6.48 3.67
C ASP A 52 -9.63 5.46 4.78
N CYS A 53 -8.46 5.59 5.44
CA CYS A 53 -7.93 4.57 6.36
C CYS A 53 -8.67 4.46 7.70
N ASP A 54 -9.52 5.43 8.01
CA ASP A 54 -10.42 5.46 9.16
C ASP A 54 -11.80 4.86 8.85
N VAL A 55 -12.11 4.57 7.59
CA VAL A 55 -13.38 3.98 7.16
C VAL A 55 -13.27 2.46 7.18
N ASN A 56 -14.12 1.80 7.97
CA ASN A 56 -14.26 0.36 7.99
C ASN A 56 -15.55 -0.08 7.28
N GLU A 57 -15.46 -0.46 6.00
CA GLU A 57 -16.61 -0.88 5.19
C GLU A 57 -17.35 -2.12 5.75
N GLU A 58 -16.66 -2.97 6.51
CA GLU A 58 -17.24 -4.19 7.07
C GLU A 58 -18.31 -3.89 8.12
N GLU A 59 -18.16 -2.80 8.88
CA GLU A 59 -19.15 -2.35 9.88
C GLU A 59 -20.51 -2.04 9.22
N PHE A 60 -20.48 -1.55 7.98
CA PHE A 60 -21.68 -1.12 7.25
C PHE A 60 -22.28 -2.22 6.36
N ALA A 61 -21.65 -3.40 6.28
CA ALA A 61 -22.06 -4.47 5.38
C ALA A 61 -23.47 -5.02 5.64
N ALA A 62 -23.99 -4.87 6.88
CA ALA A 62 -25.35 -5.29 7.24
C ALA A 62 -26.43 -4.26 6.90
N LEU A 63 -26.06 -3.00 6.59
CA LEU A 63 -27.03 -1.94 6.34
C LEU A 63 -27.77 -2.13 5.00
N PRO A 64 -28.97 -1.57 4.81
CA PRO A 64 -29.60 -1.44 3.50
C PRO A 64 -28.72 -0.67 2.50
N GLU A 65 -28.77 -1.04 1.21
CA GLU A 65 -27.93 -0.45 0.14
C GLU A 65 -27.91 1.09 0.10
N PRO A 66 -29.04 1.81 0.31
CA PRO A 66 -29.03 3.27 0.33
C PRO A 66 -28.18 3.89 1.46
N LEU A 67 -27.94 3.16 2.54
CA LEU A 67 -27.18 3.61 3.71
C LEU A 67 -25.70 3.21 3.68
N ARG A 68 -25.30 2.30 2.76
CA ARG A 68 -23.89 1.88 2.63
C ARG A 68 -23.01 2.90 1.91
N ARG A 69 -23.59 3.88 1.22
CA ARG A 69 -22.83 4.82 0.39
C ARG A 69 -22.85 6.23 0.96
N VAL A 70 -21.67 6.77 1.26
CA VAL A 70 -21.50 8.19 1.57
C VAL A 70 -21.32 8.98 0.26
N ARG A 71 -22.13 10.02 0.05
CA ARG A 71 -21.98 10.97 -1.06
C ARG A 71 -21.30 12.24 -0.55
N PRO A 72 -20.02 12.49 -0.86
CA PRO A 72 -19.25 13.58 -0.23
C PRO A 72 -19.91 14.95 -0.34
N ARG A 73 -20.49 15.27 -1.50
CA ARG A 73 -21.17 16.56 -1.74
C ARG A 73 -22.45 16.77 -0.94
N ARG A 74 -23.09 15.70 -0.45
CA ARG A 74 -24.36 15.77 0.27
C ARG A 74 -24.23 15.44 1.75
N HIS A 75 -23.32 14.53 2.11
CA HIS A 75 -23.26 13.96 3.45
C HIS A 75 -22.06 14.47 4.26
N LEU A 76 -20.98 14.93 3.61
CA LEU A 76 -19.73 15.32 4.28
C LEU A 76 -19.50 16.83 4.33
N ARG A 77 -20.41 17.64 3.78
CA ARG A 77 -20.37 19.11 3.88
C ARG A 77 -21.51 19.55 4.79
N SER A 78 -21.20 20.04 5.98
CA SER A 78 -22.16 20.81 6.77
C SER A 78 -22.28 22.21 6.18
N HIS A 79 -23.51 22.70 6.04
CA HIS A 79 -23.75 24.11 5.74
C HIS A 79 -23.61 24.89 7.06
N HIS A 80 -22.57 25.72 7.14
CA HIS A 80 -22.50 26.85 8.05
C HIS A 80 -22.80 28.12 7.26
#